data_AF-A0A7K2WMC8-F1
#
_entry.id   AF-A0A7K2WMC8-F1
#
_cell.length_a   1.000
_cell.length_b   1.000
_cell.length_c   1.000
_cell.angle_alpha   90.00
_cell.angle_beta   90.00
_cell.angle_gamma   90.00
#
_symmetry.space_group_name_H-M   'P 1'
#
loop_
_entity.id
_entity.type
_entity.pdbx_description
1 polymer ?
#
loop_
_entity_poly.entity_id
_entity_poly.type
_entity_poly.pdbx_seq_one_letter_code
_entity_poly.pdbx_strand_id
1 'polypeptide(L)' 'MSSQDELAAVRKRLDDLIRTVERLERGLAELREQRSPPPAPGRVPDLIPIPDTPYDSALWTDSDDEGLGVRDRRAP' A
#
# COMPACT_ATOMS: atom_id res chain seq x y z
N MET A 1 9.25 10.12 -42.14
CA MET A 1 8.46 9.03 -41.52
C MET A 1 7.13 8.97 -42.26
N SER A 2 6.60 7.78 -42.55
CA SER A 2 5.39 7.64 -43.38
C SER A 2 4.13 7.85 -42.52
N SER A 3 3.11 8.52 -43.06
CA SER A 3 1.79 8.65 -42.40
C SER A 3 1.20 7.29 -41.99
N GLN A 4 1.53 6.22 -42.72
CA GLN A 4 1.13 4.85 -42.36
C GLN A 4 1.79 4.35 -41.06
N ASP A 5 3.03 4.72 -40.80
CA ASP A 5 3.74 4.36 -39.57
C ASP A 5 3.12 5.07 -38.35
N GLU A 6 2.74 6.33 -38.53
CA GLU A 6 2.08 7.13 -37.49
C GLU A 6 0.71 6.55 -37.13
N LEU A 7 -0.10 6.17 -38.13
CA LEU A 7 -1.38 5.50 -37.90
C LEU A 7 -1.22 4.15 -37.20
N ALA A 8 -0.19 3.38 -37.57
CA ALA A 8 0.12 2.12 -36.89
C ALA A 8 0.52 2.34 -35.42
N ALA A 9 1.32 3.39 -35.15
CA ALA A 9 1.71 3.76 -33.80
C ALA A 9 0.52 4.25 -32.96
N VAL A 10 -0.38 5.06 -33.53
CA VAL A 10 -1.61 5.51 -32.85
C VAL A 10 -2.52 4.33 -32.53
N ARG A 11 -2.73 3.41 -33.48
CA ARG A 11 -3.52 2.19 -33.24
C ARG A 11 -2.97 1.38 -32.06
N LYS A 12 -1.66 1.12 -32.07
CA LYS A 12 -1.00 0.39 -30.96
C LYS A 12 -1.18 1.10 -29.62
N ARG A 13 -1.02 2.43 -29.59
CA ARG A 13 -1.22 3.23 -28.36
C ARG A 13 -2.66 3.15 -27.85
N LEU A 14 -3.65 3.12 -28.75
CA LEU A 14 -5.06 2.94 -28.38
C LEU A 14 -5.30 1.54 -27.82
N ASP A 15 -4.76 0.50 -28.45
CA ASP A 15 -4.87 -0.88 -27.95
C ASP A 15 -4.24 -1.02 -26.55
N ASP A 16 -3.07 -0.42 -26.33
CA ASP A 16 -2.38 -0.41 -25.03
C ASP A 16 -3.19 0.38 -23.98
N LEU A 17 -3.84 1.48 -24.37
CA LEU A 17 -4.71 2.26 -23.50
C LEU A 17 -5.93 1.44 -23.08
N ILE A 18 -6.61 0.79 -24.02
CA ILE A 18 -7.77 -0.08 -23.75
C ILE A 18 -7.39 -1.16 -22.72
N ARG A 19 -6.29 -1.88 -22.95
CA ARG A 19 -5.79 -2.92 -22.03
C ARG A 19 -5.47 -2.37 -20.63
N THR A 20 -4.94 -1.15 -20.57
CA THR A 20 -4.61 -0.51 -19.29
C THR A 20 -5.86 -0.13 -18.52
N VAL A 21 -6.88 0.42 -19.20
CA VAL A 21 -8.17 0.75 -18.60
C VAL A 21 -8.86 -0.51 -18.08
N GLU A 22 -8.93 -1.59 -18.87
CA GLU A 22 -9.51 -2.87 -18.43
C GLU A 22 -8.82 -3.44 -17.18
N ARG A 23 -7.49 -3.32 -17.08
CA ARG A 23 -6.75 -3.74 -15.88
C ARG A 23 -7.07 -2.86 -14.68
N LEU A 24 -7.19 -1.55 -14.86
CA LEU A 24 -7.58 -0.62 -13.79
C LEU A 24 -9.00 -0.89 -13.29
N GLU A 25 -9.94 -1.12 -14.19
CA GLU A 25 -11.34 -1.42 -13.83
C GLU A 25 -11.44 -2.70 -13.01
N ARG A 26 -10.72 -3.76 -13.40
CA ARG A 26 -10.65 -5.00 -12.61
C ARG A 26 -10.03 -4.77 -11.23
N GLY A 27 -8.92 -4.05 -11.15
CA GLY A 27 -8.29 -3.71 -9.87
C GLY A 27 -9.21 -2.88 -8.96
N LEU A 28 -10.00 -1.97 -9.53
CA LEU A 28 -10.99 -1.21 -8.78
C LEU A 28 -12.15 -2.07 -8.28
N ALA A 29 -12.58 -3.08 -9.06
CA ALA A 29 -13.58 -4.05 -8.62
C ALA A 29 -13.06 -4.88 -7.44
N GLU A 30 -11.84 -5.42 -7.54
CA GLU A 30 -11.20 -6.17 -6.46
C GLU A 30 -11.05 -5.33 -5.18
N LEU A 31 -10.61 -4.07 -5.30
CA LEU A 31 -10.51 -3.16 -4.14
C LEU A 31 -11.87 -2.86 -3.51
N ARG A 32 -12.95 -2.80 -4.31
CA ARG A 32 -14.31 -2.62 -3.80
C ARG A 32 -14.80 -3.86 -3.05
N GLU A 33 -14.45 -5.06 -3.53
CA GLU A 33 -14.79 -6.32 -2.86
C GLU A 33 -14.00 -6.50 -1.54
N GLN A 34 -12.73 -6.08 -1.52
CA GLN A 34 -11.89 -6.11 -0.31
C GLN A 34 -12.32 -5.09 0.74
N ARG A 35 -13.02 -4.03 0.33
CA ARG A 35 -13.51 -3.01 1.26
C ARG A 35 -14.56 -3.63 2.16
N SER A 36 -14.23 -3.73 3.45
CA SER A 36 -15.21 -4.15 4.47
C SER A 36 -16.43 -3.21 4.41
N PRO A 37 -17.66 -3.76 4.42
CA PRO A 37 -18.86 -2.94 4.41
C PRO A 37 -18.87 -2.01 5.64
N PRO A 38 -19.45 -0.81 5.52
CA PRO A 38 -19.60 0.07 6.68
C PRO A 38 -20.36 -0.68 7.79
N PRO A 39 -19.98 -0.50 9.06
CA PRO A 39 -20.67 -1.13 10.16
C PRO A 39 -22.16 -0.74 10.11
N ALA A 40 -23.04 -1.72 10.33
CA ALA A 40 -24.47 -1.47 10.39
C ALA A 40 -24.76 -0.39 11.45
N PRO A 41 -25.67 0.55 11.18
CA PRO A 41 -26.04 1.56 12.17
C PRO A 41 -26.50 0.88 13.46
N GLY A 42 -25.79 1.14 14.57
CA GLY A 42 -26.05 0.53 15.88
C GLY A 42 -25.06 -0.55 16.33
N ARG A 43 -24.19 -1.07 15.46
CA ARG A 43 -23.03 -1.88 15.88
C ARG A 43 -21.89 -0.93 16.24
N VAL A 44 -21.86 -0.45 17.48
CA VAL A 44 -20.62 0.11 18.04
C VAL A 44 -19.67 -1.09 18.17
N PRO A 45 -18.53 -1.12 17.44
CA PRO A 45 -17.51 -2.12 17.71
C PRO A 45 -17.14 -2.05 19.19
N ASP A 46 -16.68 -3.15 19.79
CA ASP A 46 -16.06 -3.09 21.10
C ASP A 46 -14.78 -2.26 20.96
N LEU A 47 -14.90 -0.96 21.24
CA LEU A 47 -13.83 0.01 21.08
C LEU A 47 -12.94 -0.12 22.31
N ILE A 48 -11.70 -0.54 22.10
CA ILE A 48 -10.69 -0.49 23.15
C ILE A 48 -10.29 0.99 23.32
N PRO A 49 -10.54 1.62 24.47
CA PRO A 49 -10.14 3.00 24.71
C PRO A 49 -8.60 3.06 24.68
N ILE A 50 -8.05 3.83 23.75
CA ILE A 50 -6.61 4.15 23.75
C ILE A 50 -6.43 5.35 24.67
N PRO A 51 -5.67 5.22 25.78
CA PRO A 51 -5.40 6.35 26.65
C PRO A 51 -4.62 7.45 25.92
N ASP A 52 -5.03 8.70 26.08
CA ASP A 52 -4.29 9.89 25.59
C ASP A 52 -3.04 10.20 26.44
N THR A 53 -2.74 9.37 27.45
CA THR A 53 -1.53 9.52 28.26
C THR A 53 -0.30 9.30 27.38
N PRO A 54 0.71 10.21 27.44
CA PRO A 54 1.96 10.02 26.74
C PRO A 54 2.54 8.64 27.01
N TYR A 55 3.07 8.02 25.96
CA TYR A 55 3.71 6.71 26.06
C TYR A 55 4.91 6.78 27.00
N ASP A 56 5.03 5.82 27.92
CA ASP A 56 6.18 5.74 28.82
C ASP A 56 7.39 5.18 28.05
N SER A 57 8.31 6.06 27.66
CA SER A 57 9.55 5.69 26.98
C SER A 57 10.50 4.86 27.85
N ALA A 58 10.31 4.83 29.18
CA ALA A 58 11.10 3.99 30.08
C ALA A 58 10.88 2.49 29.81
N LEU A 59 9.71 2.11 29.28
CA LEU A 59 9.36 0.73 28.91
C LEU A 59 10.20 0.17 27.73
N TRP A 60 10.97 1.02 27.03
CA TRP A 60 11.77 0.65 25.86
C TRP A 60 13.25 1.00 26.03
N THR A 61 13.67 1.41 27.23
CA THR A 61 15.03 1.91 27.50
C THR A 61 16.12 0.84 27.39
N ASP A 62 15.76 -0.43 27.58
CA ASP A 62 16.64 -1.59 27.42
C ASP A 62 16.45 -2.31 26.07
N SER A 63 15.50 -1.86 25.24
CA SER A 63 15.19 -2.50 23.95
C SER A 63 16.31 -2.31 22.91
N ASP A 64 17.16 -1.29 23.10
CA ASP A 64 18.35 -1.04 22.27
C ASP A 64 19.54 -1.99 22.59
N ASP A 65 19.49 -2.71 23.72
CA ASP A 65 20.58 -3.58 24.21
C ASP A 65 20.53 -5.00 23.61
N GLU A 66 19.46 -5.35 22.88
CA GLU A 66 19.50 -6.47 21.93
C GLU A 66 20.24 -6.03 20.66
N GLY A 67 21.55 -5.86 20.83
CA GLY A 67 22.44 -5.28 19.85
C GLY A 67 22.28 -5.86 18.46
N LEU A 68 21.94 -4.98 17.51
CA LEU A 68 22.35 -5.12 16.12
C LEU A 68 23.88 -5.05 16.07
N GLY A 69 24.50 -6.20 16.33
CA GLY A 69 25.90 -6.56 16.08
C GLY A 69 26.91 -5.41 16.17
N VAL A 70 27.58 -5.30 17.32
CA VAL A 70 29.00 -4.92 17.48
C VAL A 70 29.53 -3.89 16.46
N ARG A 71 29.72 -2.62 16.89
CA ARG A 71 30.26 -1.51 16.07
C ARG A 71 31.71 -1.70 15.56
N ASP A 72 32.30 -2.90 15.65
CA ASP A 72 33.70 -3.15 15.32
C ASP A 72 34.01 -4.50 14.65
N ARG A 73 33.08 -5.09 13.89
CA ARG A 73 33.47 -6.10 12.88
C ARG A 73 33.69 -5.42 11.53
N ARG A 74 34.93 -5.01 11.28
CA ARG A 74 35.40 -4.74 9.91
C ARG A 74 35.29 -6.07 9.14
N ALA A 75 34.43 -6.12 8.13
CA ALA A 75 34.33 -7.28 7.25
C ALA A 75 35.69 -7.49 6.52
N PRO A 76 36.21 -8.72 6.43
CA PRO A 76 37.36 -9.02 5.59
C PRO A 76 37.04 -8.90 4.09
#